data_AF-A0A353PYY8-F1
#
_entry.id   AF-A0A353PYY8-F1
#
_cell.length_a   1.000
_cell.length_b   1.000
_cell.length_c   1.000
_cell.angle_alpha   90.00
_cell.angle_beta   90.00
_cell.angle_gamma   90.00
#
_symmetry.space_group_name_H-M   'P 1'
#
loop_
_entity.id
_entity.type
_entity.pdbx_description
1 polymer ?
#
loop_
_entity_poly.entity_id
_entity_poly.type
_entity_poly.pdbx_seq_one_letter_code
_entity_poly.pdbx_strand_id
1 'polypeptide(L)'
;CSNYIKQNNLDMGLNIIEEIEKDISDDDYASRIKCMKYLFKIYVKKEENNKAEEVLLNGIKFIENIDSKEDLADFYVLLGKFYYNTGEKQLAAKYMGKGIDIYKGMGLILKESI
;
A
#
# COMPACT_ATOMS: atom_id res chain seq x y z
N CYS A 1 6.08 -10.73 27.54
CA CYS A 1 7.11 -11.22 26.60
C CYS A 1 6.66 -11.22 25.13
N SER A 2 5.50 -11.81 24.77
CA SER A 2 5.06 -11.90 23.36
C SER A 2 4.98 -10.54 22.63
N ASN A 3 4.48 -9.48 23.28
CA ASN A 3 4.36 -8.16 22.66
C ASN A 3 5.73 -7.52 22.34
N TYR A 4 6.70 -7.62 23.27
CA TYR A 4 8.07 -7.12 23.08
C TYR A 4 8.77 -7.81 21.89
N ILE A 5 8.61 -9.14 21.77
CA ILE A 5 9.17 -9.91 20.64
C ILE A 5 8.54 -9.46 19.32
N LYS A 6 7.21 -9.28 19.29
CA LYS A 6 6.49 -8.79 18.11
C LYS A 6 6.97 -7.39 17.71
N GLN A 7 7.13 -6.49 18.67
CA GLN A 7 7.59 -5.12 18.42
C GLN A 7 9.03 -5.09 17.90
N ASN A 8 9.93 -5.83 18.55
CA ASN A 8 11.31 -6.00 18.08
C ASN A 8 11.39 -6.54 16.65
N ASN A 9 10.53 -7.48 16.27
CA ASN A 9 10.47 -8.01 14.91
C ASN A 9 9.97 -6.96 13.89
N LEU A 10 9.07 -6.05 14.30
CA LEU A 10 8.60 -4.97 13.45
C LEU A 10 9.69 -3.91 13.25
N ASP A 11 10.43 -3.58 14.30
CA ASP A 11 11.54 -2.63 14.24
C ASP A 11 12.70 -3.16 13.40
N MET A 12 13.03 -4.45 13.54
CA MET A 12 13.97 -5.12 12.65
C MET A 12 13.50 -5.11 11.19
N GLY A 13 12.19 -5.28 10.95
CA GLY A 13 11.61 -5.16 9.62
C GLY A 13 11.78 -3.78 9.01
N LEU A 14 11.66 -2.70 9.79
CA LEU A 14 11.91 -1.34 9.32
C LEU A 14 13.38 -1.15 8.94
N ASN A 15 14.31 -1.59 9.80
CA ASN A 15 15.74 -1.47 9.52
C ASN A 15 16.16 -2.19 8.23
N ILE A 16 15.63 -3.40 8.00
CA ILE A 16 15.90 -4.15 6.76
C ILE A 16 15.38 -3.39 5.54
N ILE A 17 14.20 -2.77 5.63
CA ILE A 17 13.66 -1.98 4.52
C ILE A 17 14.53 -0.74 4.26
N GLU A 18 14.97 -0.04 5.31
CA GLU A 18 15.88 1.11 5.19
C GLU A 18 17.24 0.73 4.58
N GLU A 19 17.75 -0.46 4.85
CA GLU A 19 18.96 -0.98 4.21
C GLU A 19 18.72 -1.28 2.72
N ILE A 20 17.62 -1.98 2.41
CA ILE A 20 17.25 -2.29 1.02
C ILE A 20 17.05 -1.01 0.20
N GLU A 21 16.41 0.02 0.77
CA GLU A 21 16.19 1.30 0.08
C GLU A 21 17.48 2.05 -0.28
N LYS A 22 18.59 1.82 0.45
CA LYS A 22 19.91 2.40 0.12
C LYS A 22 20.57 1.75 -1.10
N ASP A 23 20.26 0.47 -1.32
CA ASP A 23 20.88 -0.35 -2.35
C ASP A 23 20.00 -0.50 -3.61
N ILE A 24 18.71 -0.17 -3.50
CA ILE A 24 17.78 -0.18 -4.63
C ILE A 24 18.18 0.88 -5.66
N SER A 25 18.34 0.46 -6.93
CA SER A 25 18.54 1.38 -8.05
C SER A 25 17.30 2.25 -8.30
N ASP A 26 17.49 3.40 -8.96
CA ASP A 26 16.39 4.32 -9.26
C ASP A 26 15.32 3.75 -10.18
N ASP A 27 15.66 2.74 -10.98
CA ASP A 27 14.78 2.06 -11.94
C ASP A 27 14.19 0.75 -11.40
N ASP A 28 14.59 0.26 -10.23
CA ASP A 28 13.96 -0.92 -9.60
C ASP A 28 12.67 -0.54 -8.86
N TYR A 29 11.68 -0.16 -9.66
CA TYR A 29 10.35 0.22 -9.18
C TYR A 29 9.65 -0.93 -8.46
N ALA A 30 9.84 -2.17 -8.90
CA ALA A 30 9.22 -3.34 -8.31
C ALA A 30 9.63 -3.53 -6.84
N SER A 31 10.94 -3.42 -6.55
CA SER A 31 11.44 -3.48 -5.18
C SER A 31 10.93 -2.32 -4.34
N ARG A 32 10.89 -1.08 -4.88
CA ARG A 32 10.34 0.09 -4.16
C ARG A 32 8.87 -0.09 -3.78
N ILE A 33 8.04 -0.53 -4.72
CA ILE A 33 6.61 -0.82 -4.50
C ILE A 33 6.44 -1.90 -3.42
N LYS A 34 7.29 -2.93 -3.46
CA LYS A 34 7.27 -4.02 -2.48
C LYS A 34 7.65 -3.51 -1.08
N CYS A 35 8.69 -2.67 -0.97
CA CYS A 35 9.08 -2.02 0.28
C CYS A 35 7.94 -1.19 0.86
N MET A 36 7.26 -0.38 0.04
CA MET A 36 6.08 0.39 0.46
C MET A 36 4.94 -0.51 0.97
N LYS A 37 4.64 -1.61 0.27
CA LYS A 37 3.64 -2.60 0.73
C LYS A 37 4.02 -3.22 2.08
N TYR A 38 5.31 -3.42 2.37
CA TYR A 38 5.77 -3.92 3.68
C TYR A 38 5.76 -2.85 4.77
N LEU A 39 6.22 -1.63 4.49
CA LEU A 39 6.17 -0.49 5.42
C LEU A 39 4.74 -0.26 5.90
N PHE A 40 3.78 -0.23 4.97
CA PHE A 40 2.36 -0.13 5.29
C PHE A 40 1.92 -1.22 6.29
N LYS A 41 2.24 -2.49 6.01
CA LYS A 41 1.89 -3.62 6.89
C LYS A 41 2.53 -3.50 8.27
N ILE A 42 3.77 -3.01 8.34
CA ILE A 42 4.46 -2.78 9.62
C ILE A 42 3.73 -1.68 10.40
N TYR A 43 3.48 -0.53 9.80
CA TYR A 43 2.80 0.58 10.49
C TYR A 43 1.39 0.22 10.95
N VAL A 44 0.61 -0.53 10.15
CA VAL A 44 -0.69 -1.06 10.61
C VAL A 44 -0.52 -1.96 11.83
N LYS A 45 0.48 -2.85 11.85
CA LYS A 45 0.74 -3.73 13.00
C LYS A 45 1.24 -3.00 14.24
N LYS A 46 1.86 -1.84 14.07
CA LYS A 46 2.28 -0.92 15.14
C LYS A 46 1.18 0.05 15.56
N GLU A 47 0.00 -0.02 14.93
CA GLU A 47 -1.13 0.91 15.15
C GLU A 47 -0.76 2.38 14.82
N GLU A 48 0.27 2.58 14.00
CA GLU A 48 0.73 3.89 13.52
C GLU A 48 -0.04 4.30 12.25
N ASN A 49 -1.35 4.50 12.39
CA ASN A 49 -2.27 4.71 11.27
C ASN A 49 -1.86 5.88 10.35
N ASN A 50 -1.39 6.99 10.91
CA ASN A 50 -0.95 8.15 10.12
C ASN A 50 0.20 7.79 9.17
N LYS A 51 1.18 7.01 9.65
CA LYS A 51 2.32 6.57 8.81
C LYS A 51 1.88 5.52 7.79
N ALA A 52 0.97 4.63 8.17
CA ALA A 52 0.42 3.64 7.24
C ALA A 52 -0.29 4.33 6.06
N GLU A 53 -1.10 5.37 6.35
CA GLU A 53 -1.78 6.18 5.34
C GLU A 53 -0.77 6.93 4.46
N GLU A 54 0.22 7.58 5.07
CA GLU A 54 1.26 8.32 4.37
C GLU A 54 2.03 7.44 3.36
N VAL A 55 2.41 6.22 3.76
CA VAL A 55 3.09 5.26 2.87
C VAL A 55 2.22 4.93 1.66
N LEU A 56 0.92 4.70 1.84
CA LEU A 56 0.02 4.40 0.72
C LEU A 56 -0.16 5.60 -0.20
N LEU A 57 -0.34 6.81 0.35
CA LEU A 57 -0.48 8.03 -0.45
C LEU A 57 0.79 8.37 -1.24
N ASN A 58 1.96 8.21 -0.62
CA ASN A 58 3.24 8.41 -1.30
C ASN A 58 3.47 7.32 -2.37
N GLY A 59 3.10 6.07 -2.09
CA GLY A 59 3.16 5.00 -3.07
C GLY A 59 2.25 5.22 -4.27
N ILE A 60 1.03 5.72 -4.06
CA ILE A 60 0.13 6.12 -5.16
C ILE A 60 0.79 7.18 -6.05
N LYS A 61 1.32 8.26 -5.46
CA LYS A 61 2.01 9.32 -6.24
C LYS A 61 3.21 8.79 -7.01
N PHE A 62 3.99 7.90 -6.38
CA PHE A 62 5.13 7.27 -7.03
C PHE A 62 4.70 6.40 -8.21
N ILE A 63 3.67 5.57 -8.03
CA ILE A 63 3.16 4.67 -9.06
C ILE A 63 2.53 5.45 -10.22
N GLU A 64 1.84 6.57 -9.94
CA GLU A 64 1.34 7.50 -10.96
C GLU A 64 2.48 8.04 -11.83
N ASN A 65 3.65 8.32 -11.28
CA ASN A 65 4.80 8.84 -12.05
C ASN A 65 5.46 7.80 -12.98
N ILE A 66 5.30 6.50 -12.69
CA ILE A 66 5.86 5.41 -13.51
C ILE A 66 4.79 4.73 -14.38
N ASP A 67 3.56 5.26 -14.38
CA ASP A 67 2.42 4.81 -15.19
C ASP A 67 2.03 3.31 -15.02
N SER A 68 2.32 2.68 -13.88
CA SER A 68 1.91 1.29 -13.61
C SER A 68 0.45 1.21 -13.15
N LYS A 69 -0.46 0.94 -14.09
CA LYS A 69 -1.91 0.85 -13.81
C LYS A 69 -2.28 -0.27 -12.83
N GLU A 70 -1.63 -1.43 -12.95
CA GLU A 70 -1.91 -2.57 -12.08
C GLU A 70 -1.54 -2.26 -10.63
N ASP A 71 -0.32 -1.75 -10.41
CA ASP A 71 0.12 -1.35 -9.07
C ASP A 71 -0.72 -0.20 -8.51
N LEU A 72 -1.19 0.72 -9.37
CA LEU A 72 -2.02 1.84 -8.96
C LEU A 72 -3.38 1.34 -8.47
N ALA A 73 -3.98 0.39 -9.18
CA ALA A 73 -5.23 -0.24 -8.77
C ALA A 73 -5.07 -0.96 -7.43
N ASP A 74 -3.99 -1.71 -7.27
CA ASP A 74 -3.61 -2.40 -6.04
C ASP A 74 -3.49 -1.45 -4.84
N PHE A 75 -2.79 -0.32 -5.01
CA PHE A 75 -2.62 0.66 -3.95
C PHE A 75 -3.93 1.37 -3.59
N TYR A 76 -4.78 1.65 -4.56
CA TYR A 76 -6.11 2.20 -4.29
C TYR A 76 -6.99 1.21 -3.52
N VAL A 77 -6.95 -0.09 -3.85
CA VAL A 77 -7.66 -1.13 -3.09
C VAL A 77 -7.10 -1.26 -1.66
N LEU A 78 -5.76 -1.23 -1.50
CA LEU A 78 -5.10 -1.25 -0.20
C LEU A 78 -5.52 -0.06 0.68
N LEU A 79 -5.56 1.14 0.11
CA LEU A 79 -5.98 2.36 0.81
C LEU A 79 -7.46 2.31 1.17
N GLY A 80 -8.31 1.84 0.26
CA GLY A 80 -9.72 1.63 0.55
C GLY A 80 -9.95 0.63 1.69
N LYS A 81 -9.20 -0.49 1.71
CA LYS A 81 -9.23 -1.47 2.81
C LYS A 81 -8.72 -0.89 4.12
N PHE A 82 -7.67 -0.07 4.07
CA PHE A 82 -7.15 0.62 5.25
C PHE A 82 -8.23 1.51 5.87
N TYR A 83 -8.86 2.39 5.09
CA TYR A 83 -9.94 3.24 5.58
C TYR A 83 -11.17 2.47 6.07
N TYR A 84 -11.49 1.33 5.45
CA TYR A 84 -12.57 0.48 5.94
C TYR A 84 -12.26 -0.01 7.36
N ASN A 85 -11.02 -0.45 7.60
CA ASN A 85 -10.59 -0.96 8.90
C ASN A 85 -10.47 0.14 9.97
N THR A 86 -10.22 1.39 9.59
CA THR A 86 -10.16 2.54 10.50
C THR A 86 -11.52 3.21 10.72
N GLY A 87 -12.59 2.75 10.05
CA GLY A 87 -13.95 3.25 10.22
C GLY A 87 -14.37 4.34 9.23
N GLU A 88 -13.48 4.77 8.34
CA GLU A 88 -13.66 5.83 7.35
C GLU A 88 -14.39 5.34 6.09
N LYS A 89 -15.64 4.89 6.24
CA LYS A 89 -16.42 4.19 5.20
C LYS A 89 -16.52 4.95 3.87
N GLN A 90 -16.65 6.29 3.91
CA GLN A 90 -16.74 7.10 2.70
C GLN A 90 -15.43 7.10 1.91
N LEU A 91 -14.30 7.24 2.60
CA LEU A 91 -12.98 7.16 1.97
C LEU A 91 -12.70 5.74 1.48
N ALA A 92 -13.10 4.73 2.25
CA ALA A 92 -12.99 3.33 1.86
C ALA A 92 -13.67 3.07 0.50
N ALA A 93 -14.94 3.45 0.37
CA ALA A 93 -15.71 3.27 -0.86
C ALA A 93 -15.09 4.04 -2.04
N LYS A 94 -14.65 5.29 -1.81
CA LYS A 94 -13.99 6.12 -2.82
C LYS A 94 -12.75 5.43 -3.38
N TYR A 95 -11.83 4.98 -2.52
CA TYR A 95 -10.56 4.42 -2.97
C TYR A 95 -10.69 2.98 -3.49
N MET A 96 -11.56 2.16 -2.90
CA MET A 96 -11.89 0.85 -3.49
C MET A 96 -12.48 1.02 -4.90
N GLY A 97 -13.40 1.98 -5.09
CA GLY A 97 -14.00 2.29 -6.39
C GLY A 97 -12.96 2.66 -7.43
N LYS A 98 -12.02 3.55 -7.09
CA LYS A 98 -10.90 3.92 -7.98
C LYS A 98 -10.10 2.70 -8.45
N GLY A 99 -9.72 1.80 -7.53
CA GLY A 99 -8.96 0.60 -7.90
C GLY A 99 -9.75 -0.35 -8.79
N ILE A 100 -11.04 -0.56 -8.47
CA ILE A 100 -11.95 -1.38 -9.28
C ILE A 100 -12.13 -0.79 -10.68
N ASP A 101 -12.27 0.53 -10.82
CA ASP A 101 -12.47 1.18 -12.11
C ASP A 101 -11.23 1.04 -13.01
N ILE A 102 -10.02 1.10 -12.44
CA ILE A 102 -8.79 0.81 -13.18
C ILE A 102 -8.78 -0.66 -13.65
N TYR A 103 -9.09 -1.60 -12.77
CA TYR A 103 -9.17 -3.02 -13.13
C TYR A 103 -10.22 -3.31 -14.19
N LYS A 104 -11.38 -2.66 -14.15
CA LYS A 104 -12.40 -2.71 -15.21
C LYS A 104 -11.87 -2.12 -16.53
N GLY A 105 -11.15 -1.01 -16.47
CA GLY A 105 -10.49 -0.40 -17.64
C GLY A 105 -9.44 -1.31 -18.28
N MET A 106 -8.82 -2.18 -17.50
CA MET A 106 -7.87 -3.20 -17.97
C MET A 106 -8.55 -4.50 -18.44
N GLY A 107 -9.87 -4.65 -18.25
CA GLY A 107 -10.60 -5.88 -18.58
C GLY A 107 -10.35 -7.04 -17.60
N LEU A 108 -9.77 -6.77 -16.43
CA LEU A 108 -9.46 -7.77 -15.40
C LEU A 108 -10.66 -8.09 -14.50
N ILE A 109 -11.67 -7.22 -14.49
CA ILE A 109 -12.95 -7.43 -13.82
C ILE A 109 -14.05 -7.22 -14.86
N LEU A 110 -15.02 -8.16 -14.91
CA LEU A 110 -16.19 -8.04 -15.77
C LEU A 110 -16.95 -6.75 -15.42
N LYS A 111 -17.35 -5.97 -16.43
CA LYS A 111 -18.39 -4.97 -16.24
C LYS A 111 -19.65 -5.74 -15.83
N GLU A 112 -20.30 -5.37 -14.72
CA GLU A 112 -21.64 -5.86 -14.46
C GLU A 112 -22.50 -5.50 -15.67
N SER A 113 -22.92 -6.53 -16.41
CA SER A 113 -23.87 -6.41 -17.50
C SER A 113 -25.18 -5.93 -16.89
N ILE A 114 -25.60 -4.72 -17.27
CA ILE A 114 -26.92 -4.16 -16.97
C ILE A 114 -27.98 -4.96 -17.74
#